data_AF-A0A931R1R3-F1
#
_entry.id   AF-A0A931R1R3-F1
#
_cell.length_a   1.000
_cell.length_b   1.000
_cell.length_c   1.000
_cell.angle_alpha   90.00
_cell.angle_beta   90.00
_cell.angle_gamma   90.00
#
_symmetry.space_group_name_H-M   'P 1'
#
loop_
_entity.id
_entity.type
_entity.pdbx_description
1 polymer ?
#
loop_
_entity_poly.entity_id
_entity_poly.type
_entity_poly.pdbx_seq_one_letter_code
_entity_poly.pdbx_strand_id
1 'polypeptide(L)'
;MWSTPRKRRRSPRFWARYVAASRYHYRPFVEVAEAPSVFFEGADFEQTDVFKFSLDNGQADFFGKGQVPGTILNQFSMDEANGYFQIATTTGEVWQDGENASKNHVYVLGVNMVLVGRLDNIAPGERIYATRFMGDRLYMVTFRQVDPFFVIDLKDPTHPAVLGALKIPGYSQYLHP
;
A
#
# COMPACT_ATOMS: atom_id res chain seq x y z
N MET A 1 -34.50 -21.83 -44.71
CA MET A 1 -33.40 -22.12 -43.78
C MET A 1 -32.94 -20.78 -43.19
N TRP A 2 -33.42 -20.41 -42.01
CA TRP A 2 -33.09 -19.13 -41.35
C TRP A 2 -32.08 -19.41 -40.24
N SER A 3 -30.92 -18.77 -40.29
CA SER A 3 -29.88 -18.86 -39.25
C SER A 3 -30.07 -17.73 -38.25
N THR A 4 -30.26 -18.08 -36.97
CA THR A 4 -30.33 -17.14 -35.86
C THR A 4 -28.93 -16.66 -35.49
N PRO A 5 -28.69 -15.35 -35.27
CA PRO A 5 -27.39 -14.89 -34.80
C PRO A 5 -27.21 -15.23 -33.32
N ARG A 6 -26.11 -15.92 -33.00
CA ARG A 6 -25.65 -16.17 -31.62
C ARG A 6 -25.42 -14.83 -30.92
N LYS A 7 -26.24 -14.50 -29.92
CA LYS A 7 -25.94 -13.44 -28.93
C LYS A 7 -24.57 -13.73 -28.32
N ARG A 8 -23.58 -12.88 -28.60
CA ARG A 8 -22.35 -12.80 -27.80
C ARG A 8 -22.76 -12.50 -26.36
N ARG A 9 -22.64 -13.47 -25.45
CA ARG A 9 -22.78 -13.24 -24.01
C ARG A 9 -21.70 -12.21 -23.64
N ARG A 10 -22.12 -11.00 -23.26
CA ARG A 10 -21.25 -10.07 -22.55
C ARG A 10 -20.80 -10.79 -21.28
N SER A 11 -19.50 -10.90 -21.06
CA SER A 11 -18.94 -11.43 -19.81
C SER A 11 -19.52 -10.64 -18.64
N PRO A 12 -19.98 -11.31 -17.56
CA PRO A 12 -20.37 -10.60 -16.35
C PRO A 12 -19.17 -9.77 -15.89
N ARG A 13 -19.39 -8.48 -15.58
CA ARG A 13 -18.39 -7.69 -14.88
C ARG A 13 -18.39 -8.22 -13.45
N PHE A 14 -17.48 -9.13 -13.14
CA PHE A 14 -17.22 -9.58 -11.78
C PHE A 14 -16.59 -8.42 -11.00
N TRP A 15 -17.10 -8.16 -9.81
CA TRP A 15 -16.51 -7.15 -8.91
C TRP A 15 -15.56 -7.91 -7.99
N ALA A 16 -14.28 -7.53 -8.00
CA ALA A 16 -13.33 -8.03 -7.03
C ALA A 16 -13.47 -7.24 -5.73
N ARG A 17 -13.27 -7.92 -4.59
CA ARG A 17 -13.10 -7.29 -3.28
C ARG A 17 -11.76 -7.68 -2.70
N TYR A 18 -11.19 -6.77 -1.93
CA TYR A 18 -9.93 -6.95 -1.26
C TYR A 18 -10.10 -6.77 0.24
N VAL A 19 -9.43 -7.61 1.00
CA VAL A 19 -9.24 -7.44 2.43
C VAL A 19 -7.74 -7.31 2.66
N ALA A 20 -7.32 -6.24 3.32
CA ALA A 20 -5.93 -6.02 3.69
C ALA A 20 -5.80 -6.06 5.22
N ALA A 21 -4.86 -6.87 5.71
CA ALA A 21 -4.60 -7.05 7.12
C ALA A 21 -3.11 -6.78 7.40
N SER A 22 -2.84 -5.71 8.13
CA SER A 22 -1.48 -5.37 8.58
C SER A 22 -1.15 -6.12 9.87
N ARG A 23 0.03 -6.73 9.91
CA ARG A 23 0.59 -7.44 11.05
C ARG A 23 1.85 -6.71 11.50
N TYR A 24 1.99 -6.58 12.82
CA TYR A 24 3.21 -6.09 13.46
C TYR A 24 3.90 -7.28 14.12
N HIS A 25 5.11 -7.60 13.67
CA HIS A 25 5.95 -8.57 14.37
C HIS A 25 6.80 -7.83 15.38
N TYR A 26 6.24 -7.61 16.56
CA TYR A 26 6.98 -7.10 17.72
C TYR A 26 7.65 -8.29 18.41
N ARG A 27 8.99 -8.34 18.44
CA ARG A 27 9.68 -9.33 19.28
C ARG A 27 9.84 -8.74 20.69
N PRO A 28 9.10 -9.26 21.70
CA PRO A 28 9.25 -8.76 23.06
C PRO A 28 10.68 -9.01 23.53
N PHE A 29 11.26 -8.02 24.20
CA PHE A 29 12.48 -8.22 24.96
C PHE A 29 12.22 -9.28 26.03
N VAL A 30 12.80 -10.47 25.86
CA VAL A 30 12.75 -11.53 26.89
C VAL A 30 14.04 -11.43 27.69
N GLU A 31 13.95 -10.84 28.88
CA GLU A 31 15.02 -10.92 29.87
C GLU A 31 14.96 -12.32 30.50
N VAL A 32 15.71 -13.28 29.96
CA VAL A 32 15.89 -14.59 30.60
C VAL A 32 16.92 -14.38 31.70
N ALA A 33 16.47 -14.39 32.96
CA ALA A 33 17.26 -14.08 34.15
C ALA A 33 18.57 -14.90 34.33
N GLU A 34 18.78 -15.96 33.55
CA GLU A 34 19.94 -16.85 33.68
C GLU A 34 20.59 -17.27 32.34
N ALA A 35 20.22 -16.66 31.21
CA ALA A 35 20.96 -16.86 29.95
C ALA A 35 21.71 -15.55 29.62
N PRO A 36 22.93 -15.61 29.04
CA PRO A 36 23.53 -14.42 28.45
C PRO A 36 22.50 -13.79 27.51
N SER A 37 22.39 -12.47 27.52
CA SER A 37 21.48 -11.72 26.65
C SER A 37 21.75 -12.13 25.19
N VAL A 38 20.98 -13.09 24.69
CA VAL A 38 21.05 -13.51 23.30
C VAL A 38 20.33 -12.43 22.53
N PHE A 39 21.10 -11.52 21.94
CA PHE A 39 20.60 -10.60 20.94
C PHE A 39 20.13 -11.44 19.74
N PHE A 40 18.84 -11.73 19.66
CA PHE A 40 18.24 -12.12 18.39
C PHE A 40 18.11 -10.85 17.57
N GLU A 41 19.11 -10.58 16.73
CA GLU A 41 19.08 -9.52 15.72
C GLU A 41 18.06 -9.91 14.62
N GLY A 42 16.78 -9.79 14.96
CA GLY A 42 15.68 -9.83 14.01
C GLY A 42 14.96 -8.51 14.10
N ALA A 43 15.04 -7.70 13.04
CA ALA A 43 14.34 -6.43 12.97
C ALA A 43 12.84 -6.64 13.19
N ASP A 44 12.21 -5.76 13.97
CA ASP A 44 10.75 -5.61 13.90
C ASP A 44 10.40 -5.30 12.45
N PHE A 45 9.49 -6.06 11.85
CA PHE A 45 9.05 -5.82 10.48
C PHE A 45 7.53 -5.78 10.42
N GLU A 46 7.01 -4.72 9.78
CA GLU A 46 5.59 -4.62 9.48
C GLU A 46 5.29 -5.25 8.13
N GLN A 47 4.13 -5.89 8.03
CA GLN A 47 3.73 -6.57 6.82
C GLN A 47 2.23 -6.50 6.61
N THR A 48 1.79 -6.31 5.38
CA THR A 48 0.37 -6.34 5.01
C THR A 48 0.09 -7.52 4.11
N ASP A 49 -0.82 -8.39 4.56
CA ASP A 49 -1.40 -9.45 3.75
C ASP A 49 -2.62 -8.89 2.98
N VAL A 50 -2.69 -9.16 1.69
CA VAL A 50 -3.82 -8.77 0.84
C VAL A 50 -4.51 -10.02 0.31
N PHE A 51 -5.81 -10.16 0.58
CA PHE A 51 -6.63 -11.27 0.12
C PHE A 51 -7.61 -10.77 -0.94
N LYS A 52 -7.60 -11.41 -2.11
CA LYS A 52 -8.52 -11.11 -3.22
C LYS A 52 -9.66 -12.13 -3.25
N PHE A 53 -10.88 -11.62 -3.36
CA PHE A 53 -12.09 -12.41 -3.51
C PHE A 53 -12.86 -11.96 -4.75
N SER A 54 -13.44 -12.91 -5.50
CA SER A 54 -14.48 -12.59 -6.48
C SER A 54 -15.85 -12.69 -5.83
N LEU A 55 -16.71 -11.71 -6.09
CA LEU A 55 -18.11 -11.75 -5.68
C LEU A 55 -19.00 -12.03 -6.89
N ASP A 56 -19.76 -13.13 -6.84
CA ASP A 56 -20.81 -13.44 -7.80
C ASP A 56 -22.05 -13.97 -7.09
N ASN A 57 -23.22 -13.39 -7.36
CA ASN A 57 -24.52 -13.78 -6.80
C ASN A 57 -24.52 -14.07 -5.28
N GLY A 58 -23.81 -13.26 -4.50
CA GLY A 58 -23.73 -13.40 -3.03
C GLY A 58 -22.76 -14.49 -2.54
N GLN A 59 -22.06 -15.17 -3.44
CA GLN A 59 -20.95 -16.06 -3.13
C GLN A 59 -19.63 -15.30 -3.23
N ALA A 60 -18.72 -15.60 -2.30
CA ALA A 60 -17.38 -15.04 -2.27
C ALA A 60 -16.36 -16.17 -2.49
N ASP A 61 -15.71 -16.17 -3.64
CA ASP A 61 -14.66 -17.15 -3.94
C ASP A 61 -13.29 -16.53 -3.67
N PHE A 62 -12.47 -17.25 -2.92
CA PHE A 62 -11.09 -16.84 -2.68
C PHE A 62 -10.26 -17.01 -3.96
N PHE A 63 -9.67 -15.91 -4.42
CA PHE A 63 -8.87 -15.90 -5.65
C PHE A 63 -7.38 -16.07 -5.36
N GLY A 64 -6.86 -15.40 -4.32
CA GLY A 64 -5.44 -15.44 -4.01
C GLY A 64 -5.02 -14.48 -2.90
N LYS A 65 -3.77 -14.65 -2.46
CA LYS A 65 -3.13 -13.84 -1.42
C LYS A 65 -1.86 -13.21 -1.96
N GLY A 66 -1.68 -11.93 -1.69
CA GLY A 66 -0.42 -11.22 -1.88
C GLY A 66 0.10 -10.67 -0.55
N GLN A 67 1.35 -10.25 -0.54
CA GLN A 67 2.00 -9.76 0.66
C GLN A 67 2.97 -8.63 0.31
N VAL A 68 2.92 -7.55 1.08
CA VAL A 68 3.79 -6.38 0.90
C VAL A 68 4.33 -5.90 2.25
N PRO A 69 5.54 -5.33 2.30
CA PRO A 69 6.06 -4.69 3.51
C PRO A 69 5.24 -3.48 3.95
N GLY A 70 5.28 -3.19 5.25
CA GLY A 70 4.65 -2.00 5.83
C GLY A 70 3.17 -2.18 6.17
N THR A 71 2.59 -1.11 6.69
CA THR A 71 1.17 -1.01 7.04
C THR A 71 0.44 0.00 6.17
N ILE A 72 -0.84 -0.24 5.93
CA ILE A 72 -1.70 0.71 5.20
C ILE A 72 -2.29 1.75 6.15
N LEU A 73 -2.50 2.96 5.66
CA LEU A 73 -3.23 3.99 6.41
C LEU A 73 -4.71 3.62 6.55
N ASN A 74 -5.37 3.33 5.42
CA ASN A 74 -6.79 2.96 5.35
C ASN A 74 -7.14 2.44 3.94
N GLN A 75 -8.43 2.24 3.66
CA GLN A 75 -8.95 1.77 2.37
C GLN A 75 -8.56 2.63 1.15
N PHE A 76 -8.28 3.92 1.34
CA PHE A 76 -7.87 4.84 0.26
C PHE A 76 -6.40 4.69 -0.15
N SER A 77 -5.63 3.95 0.65
CA SER A 77 -4.25 3.54 0.32
C SER A 77 -4.17 2.32 -0.58
N MET A 78 -5.29 1.95 -1.22
CA MET A 78 -5.40 0.80 -2.11
C MET A 78 -6.27 1.14 -3.32
N ASP A 79 -5.97 0.55 -4.47
CA ASP A 79 -6.80 0.63 -5.67
C ASP A 79 -6.62 -0.61 -6.58
N GLU A 80 -7.53 -0.81 -7.53
CA GLU A 80 -7.34 -1.74 -8.64
C GLU A 80 -7.53 -1.03 -9.98
N ALA A 81 -6.48 -1.04 -10.81
CA ALA A 81 -6.50 -0.47 -12.14
C ALA A 81 -5.92 -1.47 -13.15
N ASN A 82 -6.64 -1.68 -14.26
CA ASN A 82 -6.20 -2.55 -15.36
C ASN A 82 -5.83 -4.00 -14.94
N GLY A 83 -6.45 -4.51 -13.86
CA GLY A 83 -6.19 -5.85 -13.32
C GLY A 83 -5.01 -5.95 -12.36
N TYR A 84 -4.38 -4.82 -12.03
CA TYR A 84 -3.31 -4.72 -11.03
C TYR A 84 -3.86 -4.12 -9.74
N PHE A 85 -3.52 -4.74 -8.62
CA PHE A 85 -3.81 -4.20 -7.30
C PHE A 85 -2.65 -3.32 -6.86
N GLN A 86 -2.94 -2.08 -6.49
CA GLN A 86 -1.96 -1.06 -6.12
C GLN A 86 -2.17 -0.70 -4.66
N ILE A 87 -1.07 -0.52 -3.92
CA ILE A 87 -1.13 -0.30 -2.48
C ILE A 87 0.01 0.61 -2.03
N ALA A 88 -0.30 1.56 -1.15
CA ALA A 88 0.67 2.42 -0.51
C ALA A 88 0.80 2.04 0.97
N THR A 89 2.03 1.90 1.46
CA THR A 89 2.30 1.47 2.85
C THR A 89 3.38 2.33 3.50
N THR A 90 3.45 2.25 4.83
CA THR A 90 4.52 2.85 5.64
C THR A 90 5.21 1.77 6.47
N THR A 91 6.53 1.78 6.53
CA THR A 91 7.35 0.97 7.46
C THR A 91 8.07 1.89 8.44
N GLY A 92 8.47 1.39 9.61
CA GLY A 92 9.28 2.12 10.58
C GLY A 92 8.51 3.24 11.29
N GLU A 93 9.23 4.02 12.09
CA GLU A 93 8.63 4.98 13.01
C GLU A 93 9.18 6.40 12.84
N VAL A 94 8.31 7.40 13.06
CA VAL A 94 8.64 8.82 12.81
C VAL A 94 9.64 9.38 13.82
N TRP A 95 9.63 8.83 15.04
CA TRP A 95 10.52 9.23 16.12
C TRP A 95 11.88 8.53 16.09
N GLN A 96 12.09 7.59 15.15
CA GLN A 96 13.36 6.90 14.97
C GLN A 96 14.12 7.49 13.78
N ASP A 97 15.45 7.41 13.83
CA ASP A 97 16.36 7.85 12.77
C ASP A 97 17.06 6.63 12.13
N GLY A 98 17.77 6.88 11.03
CA GLY A 98 18.55 5.84 10.34
C GLY A 98 17.67 4.80 9.63
N GLU A 99 18.01 3.52 9.77
CA GLU A 99 17.31 2.45 9.05
C GLU A 99 15.86 2.27 9.48
N ASN A 100 15.55 2.57 10.74
CA ASN A 100 14.21 2.40 11.30
C ASN A 100 13.34 3.67 11.21
N ALA A 101 13.87 4.75 10.63
CA ALA A 101 13.08 5.94 10.32
C ALA A 101 11.92 5.58 9.39
N SER A 102 10.76 6.19 9.60
CA SER A 102 9.58 5.87 8.81
C SER A 102 9.81 6.10 7.32
N LYS A 103 9.36 5.17 6.49
CA LYS A 103 9.51 5.22 5.02
C LYS A 103 8.18 4.83 4.40
N ASN A 104 7.82 5.52 3.31
CA ASN A 104 6.60 5.23 2.57
C ASN A 104 6.95 4.48 1.28
N HIS A 105 6.07 3.59 0.86
CA HIS A 105 6.31 2.73 -0.28
C HIS A 105 5.04 2.61 -1.11
N VAL A 106 5.20 2.26 -2.38
CA VAL A 106 4.11 1.88 -3.27
C VAL A 106 4.44 0.54 -3.88
N TYR A 107 3.49 -0.39 -3.83
CA TYR A 107 3.63 -1.72 -4.40
C TYR A 107 2.49 -1.98 -5.38
N VAL A 108 2.80 -2.79 -6.39
CA VAL A 108 1.83 -3.24 -7.39
C VAL A 108 1.87 -4.76 -7.45
N LEU A 109 0.72 -5.38 -7.21
CA LEU A 109 0.49 -6.81 -7.32
C LEU A 109 -0.22 -7.11 -8.66
N GLY A 110 0.26 -8.12 -9.37
CA GLY A 110 -0.37 -8.62 -10.57
C GLY A 110 -1.69 -9.36 -10.28
N VAL A 111 -2.36 -9.82 -11.35
CA VAL A 111 -3.64 -10.54 -11.25
C VAL A 111 -3.55 -11.75 -10.31
N ASN A 112 -2.41 -12.46 -10.31
CA ASN A 112 -2.13 -13.62 -9.46
C ASN A 112 -1.69 -13.25 -8.03
N MET A 113 -1.80 -11.98 -7.64
CA MET A 113 -1.39 -11.44 -6.34
C MET A 113 0.13 -11.52 -6.06
N VAL A 114 0.95 -11.71 -7.11
CA VAL A 114 2.41 -11.65 -7.02
C VAL A 114 2.89 -10.21 -7.21
N LEU A 115 3.90 -9.80 -6.45
CA LEU A 115 4.52 -8.47 -6.59
C LEU A 115 5.17 -8.32 -7.96
N VAL A 116 4.77 -7.29 -8.71
CA VAL A 116 5.26 -7.01 -10.07
C VAL A 116 5.97 -5.66 -10.19
N GLY A 117 5.71 -4.72 -9.28
CA GLY A 117 6.36 -3.42 -9.26
C GLY A 117 6.40 -2.83 -7.86
N ARG A 118 7.38 -1.96 -7.63
CA ARG A 118 7.58 -1.28 -6.34
C ARG A 118 8.28 0.05 -6.50
N LEU A 119 7.99 0.96 -5.58
CA LEU A 119 8.68 2.22 -5.38
C LEU A 119 8.88 2.37 -3.86
N ASP A 120 10.13 2.22 -3.43
CA ASP A 120 10.49 2.18 -2.01
C ASP A 120 11.04 3.54 -1.53
N ASN A 121 10.99 3.77 -0.21
CA ASN A 121 11.69 4.87 0.49
C ASN A 121 11.26 6.29 0.10
N ILE A 122 9.96 6.49 -0.10
CA ILE A 122 9.35 7.81 -0.33
C ILE A 122 9.28 8.56 1.01
N ALA A 123 9.80 9.79 1.02
CA ALA A 123 9.81 10.70 2.16
C ALA A 123 10.29 10.06 3.49
N PRO A 124 11.58 9.68 3.60
CA PRO A 124 12.11 9.12 4.84
C PRO A 124 11.94 10.08 6.03
N GLY A 125 11.51 9.54 7.17
CA GLY A 125 11.13 10.28 8.38
C GLY A 125 9.70 10.84 8.35
N GLU A 126 8.90 10.54 7.32
CA GLU A 126 7.51 10.96 7.21
C GLU A 126 6.57 9.75 7.07
N ARG A 127 5.28 9.92 7.37
CA ARG A 127 4.24 8.89 7.11
C ARG A 127 3.23 9.38 6.10
N ILE A 128 2.57 8.43 5.43
CA ILE A 128 1.38 8.71 4.62
C ILE A 128 0.29 9.33 5.51
N TYR A 129 -0.16 10.52 5.11
CA TYR A 129 -1.31 11.20 5.71
C TYR A 129 -2.57 11.03 4.86
N ALA A 130 -2.42 11.05 3.53
CA ALA A 130 -3.51 10.80 2.60
C ALA A 130 -2.99 10.25 1.27
N THR A 131 -3.83 9.47 0.60
CA THR A 131 -3.57 8.92 -0.72
C THR A 131 -4.81 9.03 -1.58
N ARG A 132 -4.59 9.18 -2.89
CA ARG A 132 -5.65 9.13 -3.89
C ARG A 132 -5.12 8.52 -5.18
N PHE A 133 -5.62 7.35 -5.52
CA PHE A 133 -5.39 6.72 -6.81
C PHE A 133 -6.38 7.27 -7.86
N MET A 134 -5.89 7.57 -9.06
CA MET A 134 -6.68 8.07 -10.18
C MET A 134 -6.09 7.60 -11.51
N GLY A 135 -6.61 6.49 -12.04
CA GLY A 135 -6.10 5.90 -13.27
C GLY A 135 -4.64 5.50 -13.09
N ASP A 136 -3.77 6.03 -13.95
CA ASP A 136 -2.34 5.71 -13.97
C ASP A 136 -1.52 6.58 -12.98
N ARG A 137 -2.16 7.17 -11.96
CA ARG A 137 -1.48 8.07 -11.00
C ARG A 137 -1.89 7.80 -9.56
N LEU A 138 -0.92 7.96 -8.68
CA LEU A 138 -1.13 8.08 -7.24
C LEU A 138 -0.69 9.46 -6.76
N TYR A 139 -1.60 10.13 -6.06
CA TYR A 139 -1.31 11.34 -5.30
C TYR A 139 -1.13 10.97 -3.83
N MET A 140 0.01 11.30 -3.25
CA MET A 140 0.35 10.94 -1.87
C MET A 140 0.75 12.20 -1.11
N VAL A 141 0.14 12.41 0.05
CA VAL A 141 0.51 13.44 1.02
C VAL A 141 1.20 12.74 2.18
N THR A 142 2.37 13.24 2.57
CA THR A 142 3.09 12.78 3.75
C THR A 142 3.22 13.91 4.78
N PHE A 143 3.43 13.57 6.05
CA PHE A 143 3.48 14.56 7.13
C PHE A 143 4.68 14.34 8.05
N ARG A 144 5.45 15.41 8.29
CA ARG A 144 6.37 15.56 9.45
C ARG A 144 6.21 16.95 10.08
N GLN A 145 6.22 18.04 9.29
CA GLN A 145 5.96 19.44 9.72
C GLN A 145 5.41 20.39 8.61
N VAL A 146 5.62 20.11 7.31
CA VAL A 146 4.99 20.78 6.14
C VAL A 146 4.83 19.71 5.06
N ASP A 147 3.67 19.62 4.42
CA ASP A 147 3.32 18.50 3.55
C ASP A 147 4.03 18.55 2.18
N PRO A 148 4.90 17.57 1.88
CA PRO A 148 5.24 17.28 0.50
C PRO A 148 4.10 16.48 -0.12
N PHE A 149 3.61 16.98 -1.25
CA PHE A 149 2.65 16.31 -2.11
C PHE A 149 3.40 15.60 -3.24
N PHE A 150 3.33 14.28 -3.30
CA PHE A 150 3.95 13.46 -4.33
C PHE A 150 2.94 13.09 -5.42
N VAL A 151 3.37 13.19 -6.67
CA VAL A 151 2.67 12.59 -7.82
C VAL A 151 3.50 11.42 -8.31
N ILE A 152 2.92 10.23 -8.27
CA ILE A 152 3.56 8.97 -8.64
C ILE A 152 2.90 8.45 -9.90
N ASP A 153 3.71 8.12 -10.91
CA ASP A 153 3.31 7.45 -12.14
C ASP A 153 3.14 5.95 -11.87
N LEU A 154 1.99 5.42 -12.28
CA LEU A 154 1.63 4.01 -12.22
C LEU A 154 1.26 3.46 -13.60
N LYS A 155 1.56 4.20 -14.68
CA LYS A 155 1.27 3.80 -16.06
C LYS A 155 1.97 2.49 -16.45
N ASP A 156 3.24 2.35 -16.08
CA ASP A 156 3.92 1.06 -16.10
C ASP A 156 3.83 0.43 -14.69
N PRO A 157 2.97 -0.57 -14.49
CA PRO A 157 2.79 -1.20 -13.17
C PRO A 157 4.04 -1.91 -12.67
N THR A 158 5.02 -2.19 -13.55
CA THR A 158 6.29 -2.83 -13.17
C THR A 158 7.38 -1.83 -12.78
N HIS A 159 7.23 -0.57 -13.17
CA HIS A 159 8.19 0.51 -12.90
C HIS A 159 7.49 1.79 -12.40
N PRO A 160 6.83 1.76 -11.23
CA PRO A 160 6.25 2.97 -10.64
C PRO A 160 7.35 3.98 -10.28
N ALA A 161 7.08 5.27 -10.52
CA ALA A 161 8.10 6.32 -10.35
C ALA A 161 7.50 7.65 -9.86
N VAL A 162 8.27 8.44 -9.13
CA VAL A 162 7.87 9.80 -8.75
C VAL A 162 7.99 10.72 -9.96
N LEU A 163 6.88 11.33 -10.41
CA LEU A 163 6.88 12.35 -11.46
C LEU A 163 7.31 13.72 -10.93
N GLY A 164 7.01 14.00 -9.67
CA GLY A 164 7.39 15.23 -9.00
C GLY A 164 6.88 15.29 -7.57
N ALA A 165 7.48 16.19 -6.80
CA ALA A 165 7.04 16.54 -5.46
C ALA A 165 6.77 18.06 -5.41
N LEU A 166 5.58 18.44 -4.97
CA LEU A 166 5.24 19.84 -4.68
C LEU A 166 5.25 20.02 -3.17
N LYS A 167 6.06 20.95 -2.67
CA LYS A 167 5.92 21.43 -1.29
C LYS A 167 4.83 22.48 -1.29
N ILE A 168 3.70 22.21 -0.65
CA ILE A 168 2.62 23.20 -0.50
C ILE A 168 2.82 23.88 0.86
N PRO A 169 3.37 25.11 0.93
CA PRO A 169 3.42 25.85 2.19
C PRO A 169 2.00 26.22 2.62
N GLY A 170 1.58 25.77 3.81
CA GLY A 170 0.27 26.12 4.34
C GLY A 170 -0.12 25.32 5.57
N TYR A 171 0.42 25.67 6.74
CA TYR A 171 -0.31 25.49 7.99
C TYR A 171 -0.75 26.89 8.43
N SER A 172 -2.05 27.10 8.64
CA SER A 172 -2.55 28.33 9.27
C SER A 172 -2.03 28.40 10.70
N GLN A 173 -0.86 29.00 10.90
CA GLN A 173 -0.46 29.52 12.20
C GLN A 173 -1.07 30.92 12.37
N TYR A 174 -2.39 30.98 12.56
CA TYR A 174 -3.01 32.20 13.09
C TYR A 174 -3.78 31.87 14.36
N LEU A 175 -3.15 32.20 15.49
CA LEU A 175 -3.83 32.43 16.75
C LEU A 175 -3.86 33.95 16.94
N HIS A 176 -5.06 34.52 16.86
CA HIS A 176 -5.32 35.88 17.34
C HIS A 176 -5.43 35.83 18.88
N PRO A 177 -4.89 36.84 19.61
CA PRO A 177 -4.95 36.92 21.08
C PRO A 177 -6.33 36.64 21.68
#